data_AF-A0A8H3CUD2-F1
#
_entry.id   AF-A0A8H3CUD2-F1
#
_cell.length_a   1.000
_cell.length_b   1.000
_cell.length_c   1.000
_cell.angle_alpha   90.00
_cell.angle_beta   90.00
_cell.angle_gamma   90.00
#
_symmetry.space_group_name_H-M   'P 1'
#
loop_
_entity.id
_entity.type
_entity.pdbx_description
1 polymer ?
#
loop_
_entity_poly.entity_id
_entity_poly.type
_entity_poly.pdbx_seq_one_letter_code
_entity_poly.pdbx_strand_id
1 'polypeptide(L)'
;MQLVATRKAPSQDNANMNKTARKSKRARLTKGRRRGTRIGPKNRLDRFIGIPIEIFSEITSHLAPKDIITLSRASKFLRELLMRRSSRHVWTNSMKNIEGLPACPPDMSEPHYLALLFARDCTGCGRPIGARLYEDLRVRYCISCRNSRLVVLAHEMEVEVLIPQSVLLLKIESIFPRPVFYAIKEEAENIRNKLRELRNAGDNRALDAWVNERVEVVRTRKAEATMIKTFLHSWRHSSKAGLRH
;
A
#
# COMPACT_ATOMS: atom_id res chain seq x y z
N MET A 1 5.92 8.79 57.32
CA MET A 1 6.07 10.19 57.76
C MET A 1 4.95 11.01 57.14
N GLN A 2 4.34 11.92 57.90
CA GLN A 2 3.37 12.91 57.39
C GLN A 2 4.08 14.23 57.07
N LEU A 3 3.44 15.07 56.25
CA LEU A 3 3.32 16.55 56.34
C LEU A 3 2.73 17.02 55.00
N VAL A 4 1.40 17.08 54.87
CA VAL A 4 0.51 18.20 55.26
C VAL A 4 0.40 19.26 54.16
N ALA A 5 -0.85 19.53 53.76
CA ALA A 5 -1.20 20.54 52.75
C ALA A 5 -1.64 21.85 53.41
N THR A 6 -1.59 22.95 52.65
CA THR A 6 -2.39 24.15 52.92
C THR A 6 -3.10 24.63 51.65
N ARG A 7 -4.28 25.23 51.83
CA ARG A 7 -5.07 25.91 50.78
C ARG A 7 -5.09 27.40 51.07
N LYS A 8 -5.19 28.27 50.05
CA LYS A 8 -5.74 29.62 50.26
C LYS A 8 -6.38 30.24 49.01
N ALA A 9 -7.48 30.95 49.25
CA ALA A 9 -8.32 31.77 48.37
C ALA A 9 -9.32 32.53 49.30
N PRO A 10 -10.20 33.43 48.82
CA PRO A 10 -10.10 34.44 47.76
C PRO A 10 -10.47 35.87 48.27
N SER A 11 -10.32 36.89 47.41
CA SER A 11 -11.00 38.22 47.47
C SER A 11 -10.70 38.97 46.14
N GLN A 12 -11.63 39.64 45.42
CA GLN A 12 -12.54 40.75 45.76
C GLN A 12 -11.78 42.07 46.07
N ASP A 13 -12.18 43.27 45.60
CA ASP A 13 -13.24 43.64 44.63
C ASP A 13 -13.00 45.05 44.03
N ASN A 14 -13.59 45.34 42.86
CA ASN A 14 -14.16 46.62 42.37
C ASN A 14 -14.24 46.63 40.82
N ALA A 15 -15.35 46.83 40.10
CA ALA A 15 -16.69 47.39 40.36
C ALA A 15 -16.87 48.92 40.17
N ASN A 16 -16.96 49.35 38.91
CA ASN A 16 -17.91 50.39 38.44
C ASN A 16 -18.03 50.25 36.90
N MET A 17 -19.17 50.05 36.23
CA MET A 17 -20.60 50.35 36.42
C MET A 17 -21.05 51.76 36.00
N ASN A 18 -21.53 51.88 34.76
CA ASN A 18 -22.76 52.58 34.35
C ASN A 18 -23.18 52.00 32.96
N LYS A 19 -24.41 51.55 32.64
CA LYS A 19 -25.80 51.99 32.93
C LYS A 19 -26.14 53.32 32.23
N THR A 20 -27.19 53.49 31.41
CA THR A 20 -28.21 52.56 30.83
C THR A 20 -28.11 52.60 29.28
N ALA A 21 -29.09 52.52 28.35
CA ALA A 21 -30.55 52.36 28.22
C ALA A 21 -30.86 51.98 26.73
N ARG A 22 -32.03 51.51 26.24
CA ARG A 22 -33.26 50.90 26.79
C ARG A 22 -33.98 50.13 25.63
N LYS A 23 -34.79 49.12 25.97
CA LYS A 23 -35.82 48.36 25.19
C LYS A 23 -36.18 48.77 23.73
N SER A 24 -36.30 47.78 22.84
CA SER A 24 -37.56 47.56 22.07
C SER A 24 -37.67 46.15 21.44
N LYS A 25 -38.87 45.56 21.42
CA LYS A 25 -39.20 44.38 20.59
C LYS A 25 -39.91 44.87 19.32
N ARG A 26 -39.49 44.42 18.13
CA ARG A 26 -40.39 44.40 16.96
C ARG A 26 -40.05 43.24 16.02
N ALA A 27 -40.92 42.24 15.97
CA ALA A 27 -40.87 41.23 14.91
C ALA A 27 -41.24 41.90 13.57
N ARG A 28 -40.53 41.54 12.49
CA ARG A 28 -40.90 41.96 11.14
C ARG A 28 -40.86 40.77 10.19
N LEU A 29 -42.04 40.25 9.87
CA LEU A 29 -42.22 39.31 8.77
C LEU A 29 -41.90 40.02 7.44
N THR A 30 -40.90 39.53 6.71
CA THR A 30 -40.67 39.93 5.31
C THR A 30 -40.61 38.69 4.43
N LYS A 31 -41.72 38.38 3.76
CA LYS A 31 -41.70 37.53 2.55
C LYS A 31 -40.67 38.11 1.58
N GLY A 32 -39.87 37.25 0.93
CA GLY A 32 -39.10 37.67 -0.23
C GLY A 32 -37.70 37.10 -0.34
N ARG A 33 -37.61 35.82 -0.74
CA ARG A 33 -36.95 35.35 -1.98
C ARG A 33 -36.49 33.91 -1.76
N ARG A 34 -37.19 32.94 -2.36
CA ARG A 34 -36.65 31.57 -2.47
C ARG A 34 -35.29 31.70 -3.14
N ARG A 35 -34.21 31.34 -2.44
CA ARG A 35 -32.91 31.09 -3.08
C ARG A 35 -33.11 29.83 -3.94
N GLY A 36 -33.52 30.03 -5.19
CA GLY A 36 -33.44 28.96 -6.18
C GLY A 36 -32.02 28.41 -6.14
N THR A 37 -31.90 27.11 -5.92
CA THR A 37 -30.62 26.41 -5.98
C THR A 37 -30.05 26.67 -7.36
N ARG A 38 -29.04 27.55 -7.43
CA ARG A 38 -28.25 27.70 -8.64
C ARG A 38 -27.57 26.36 -8.85
N ILE A 39 -28.15 25.54 -9.72
CA ILE A 39 -27.44 24.40 -10.30
C ILE A 39 -26.31 25.05 -11.10
N GLY A 40 -25.14 25.17 -10.45
CA GLY A 40 -23.94 25.63 -11.10
C GLY A 40 -23.65 24.75 -12.31
N PRO A 41 -22.91 25.23 -13.31
CA PRO A 41 -22.58 24.41 -14.47
C PRO A 41 -21.92 23.12 -13.98
N LYS A 42 -22.63 21.98 -14.16
CA LYS A 42 -22.15 20.64 -13.75
C LYS A 42 -20.68 20.52 -14.14
N ASN A 43 -19.83 20.41 -13.12
CA ASN A 43 -18.39 20.47 -13.31
C ASN A 43 -17.96 19.26 -14.17
N ARG A 44 -16.77 19.30 -14.76
CA ARG A 44 -16.38 18.25 -15.71
C ARG A 44 -16.32 16.85 -15.06
N LEU A 45 -16.13 16.76 -13.74
CA LEU A 45 -16.19 15.52 -12.97
C LEU A 45 -17.63 15.05 -12.74
N ASP A 46 -18.59 15.94 -12.46
CA ASP A 46 -20.04 15.59 -12.34
C ASP A 46 -20.58 14.90 -13.59
N ARG A 47 -20.03 15.25 -14.77
CA ARG A 47 -20.39 14.63 -16.06
C ARG A 47 -19.72 13.27 -16.24
N PHE A 48 -18.48 13.13 -15.80
CA PHE A 48 -17.72 11.87 -15.84
C PHE A 48 -18.27 10.83 -14.84
N ILE A 49 -18.69 11.27 -13.65
CA ILE A 49 -19.35 10.46 -12.62
C ILE A 49 -20.78 10.06 -13.06
N GLY A 50 -21.37 10.78 -14.03
CA GLY A 50 -22.67 10.46 -14.63
C GLY A 50 -22.61 9.45 -15.80
N ILE A 51 -21.45 8.87 -16.10
CA ILE A 51 -21.29 7.82 -17.12
C ILE A 51 -21.69 6.46 -16.48
N PRO A 52 -22.42 5.57 -17.20
CA PRO A 52 -22.70 4.21 -16.71
C PRO A 52 -21.43 3.45 -16.34
N ILE A 53 -21.51 2.62 -15.29
CA ILE A 53 -20.35 1.89 -14.74
C ILE A 53 -19.75 0.95 -15.79
N GLU A 54 -20.58 0.43 -16.67
CA GLU A 54 -20.26 -0.48 -17.77
C GLU A 54 -19.37 0.22 -18.80
N ILE A 55 -19.78 1.41 -19.25
CA ILE A 55 -19.03 2.25 -20.19
C ILE A 55 -17.73 2.77 -19.56
N PHE A 56 -17.75 3.14 -18.27
CA PHE A 56 -16.54 3.48 -17.54
C PHE A 56 -15.57 2.28 -17.44
N SER A 57 -16.09 1.08 -17.18
CA SER A 57 -15.27 -0.13 -17.03
C SER A 57 -14.68 -0.59 -18.38
N GLU A 58 -15.43 -0.44 -19.47
CA GLU A 58 -14.93 -0.64 -20.84
C GLU A 58 -13.77 0.31 -21.14
N ILE A 59 -13.99 1.63 -21.04
CA ILE A 59 -12.97 2.67 -21.29
C ILE A 59 -11.72 2.45 -20.42
N THR A 60 -11.90 2.13 -19.14
CA THR A 60 -10.76 1.90 -18.24
C THR A 60 -10.04 0.59 -18.50
N SER A 61 -10.67 -0.41 -19.12
CA SER A 61 -10.01 -1.68 -19.46
C SER A 61 -8.94 -1.56 -20.55
N HIS A 62 -9.00 -0.50 -21.38
CA HIS A 62 -8.00 -0.14 -22.39
C HIS A 62 -6.81 0.68 -21.85
N LEU A 63 -6.82 1.04 -20.56
CA LEU A 63 -5.74 1.82 -19.96
C LEU A 63 -4.54 0.93 -19.59
N ALA A 64 -3.33 1.49 -19.69
CA ALA A 64 -2.13 0.88 -19.15
C ALA A 64 -2.21 0.83 -17.60
N PRO A 65 -1.64 -0.20 -16.94
CA PRO A 65 -1.73 -0.39 -15.49
C PRO A 65 -1.36 0.83 -14.65
N LYS A 66 -0.30 1.54 -15.04
CA LYS A 66 0.16 2.78 -14.41
C LYS A 66 -0.94 3.84 -14.32
N ASP A 67 -1.78 3.92 -15.34
CA ASP A 67 -2.79 4.97 -15.44
C ASP A 67 -4.08 4.57 -14.72
N ILE A 68 -4.42 3.27 -14.61
CA ILE A 68 -5.47 2.78 -13.69
C ILE A 68 -5.06 2.96 -12.23
N ILE A 69 -3.81 2.68 -11.87
CA ILE A 69 -3.26 2.98 -10.54
C ILE A 69 -3.40 4.48 -10.24
N THR A 70 -3.12 5.35 -11.21
CA THR A 70 -3.25 6.80 -11.07
C THR A 70 -4.71 7.23 -10.93
N LEU A 71 -5.62 6.67 -11.75
CA LEU A 71 -7.06 6.94 -11.74
C LEU A 71 -7.72 6.52 -10.42
N SER A 72 -7.38 5.34 -9.90
CA SER A 72 -7.82 4.83 -8.59
C SER A 72 -7.29 5.64 -7.38
N ARG A 73 -6.39 6.59 -7.62
CA ARG A 73 -5.84 7.52 -6.61
C ARG A 73 -6.34 8.95 -6.80
N ALA A 74 -6.92 9.29 -7.94
CA ALA A 74 -7.38 10.63 -8.28
C ALA A 74 -8.69 11.06 -7.57
N SER A 75 -9.52 10.10 -7.14
CA SER A 75 -10.77 10.38 -6.42
C SER A 75 -11.18 9.20 -5.53
N LYS A 76 -11.85 9.49 -4.41
CA LYS A 76 -12.45 8.47 -3.53
C LYS A 76 -13.45 7.59 -4.28
N PHE A 77 -14.33 8.20 -5.07
CA PHE A 77 -15.31 7.48 -5.90
C PHE A 77 -14.64 6.51 -6.89
N LEU A 78 -13.55 6.94 -7.55
CA LEU A 78 -12.83 6.11 -8.51
C LEU A 78 -12.07 4.96 -7.81
N ARG A 79 -11.54 5.20 -6.60
CA ARG A 79 -10.99 4.15 -5.74
C ARG A 79 -12.05 3.13 -5.32
N GLU A 80 -13.19 3.60 -4.83
CA GLU A 80 -14.31 2.78 -4.37
C GLU A 80 -14.92 1.98 -5.53
N LEU A 81 -14.95 2.51 -6.75
CA LEU A 81 -15.39 1.80 -7.94
C LEU A 81 -14.37 0.74 -8.38
N LEU A 82 -13.14 1.14 -8.69
CA LEU A 82 -12.11 0.26 -9.27
C LEU A 82 -11.65 -0.86 -8.32
N MET A 83 -11.77 -0.69 -7.00
CA MET A 83 -11.38 -1.72 -6.02
C MET A 83 -12.49 -2.74 -5.71
N ARG A 84 -13.67 -2.67 -6.35
CA ARG A 84 -14.74 -3.67 -6.19
C ARG A 84 -14.45 -4.91 -7.03
N ARG A 85 -14.89 -6.09 -6.53
CA ARG A 85 -14.76 -7.39 -7.22
C ARG A 85 -15.42 -7.40 -8.62
N SER A 86 -16.46 -6.60 -8.84
CA SER A 86 -17.08 -6.38 -10.15
C SER A 86 -16.12 -5.80 -11.19
N SER A 87 -15.21 -4.92 -10.77
CA SER A 87 -14.23 -4.26 -11.64
C SER A 87 -12.94 -5.07 -11.80
N ARG A 88 -12.93 -6.37 -11.45
CA ARG A 88 -11.74 -7.23 -11.64
C ARG A 88 -11.29 -7.23 -13.11
N HIS A 89 -12.22 -7.37 -14.06
CA HIS A 89 -11.89 -7.44 -15.49
C HIS A 89 -11.13 -6.21 -15.99
N VAL A 90 -11.33 -5.03 -15.38
CA VAL A 90 -10.62 -3.79 -15.71
C VAL A 90 -9.12 -3.96 -15.46
N TRP A 91 -8.74 -4.49 -14.30
CA TRP A 91 -7.35 -4.80 -13.97
C TRP A 91 -6.82 -5.97 -14.80
N THR A 92 -7.62 -7.02 -15.01
CA THR A 92 -7.22 -8.20 -15.81
C THR A 92 -6.94 -7.84 -17.27
N ASN A 93 -7.74 -6.95 -17.86
CA ASN A 93 -7.50 -6.45 -19.22
C ASN A 93 -6.33 -5.47 -19.25
N SER A 94 -6.22 -4.58 -18.25
CA SER A 94 -5.05 -3.68 -18.12
C SER A 94 -3.72 -4.45 -18.05
N MET A 95 -3.69 -5.63 -17.42
CA MET A 95 -2.51 -6.51 -17.49
C MET A 95 -2.18 -6.97 -18.92
N LYS A 96 -3.18 -7.31 -19.73
CA LYS A 96 -2.99 -7.74 -21.14
C LYS A 96 -2.48 -6.61 -22.04
N ASN A 97 -2.75 -5.36 -21.67
CA ASN A 97 -2.27 -4.18 -22.41
C ASN A 97 -0.74 -3.98 -22.30
N ILE A 98 -0.04 -4.79 -21.49
CA ILE A 98 1.43 -4.84 -21.47
C ILE A 98 1.89 -6.23 -21.91
N GLU A 99 2.49 -6.29 -23.09
CA GLU A 99 3.11 -7.51 -23.63
C GLU A 99 4.24 -8.01 -22.70
N GLY A 100 4.32 -9.33 -22.52
CA GLY A 100 5.36 -9.98 -21.70
C GLY A 100 5.24 -9.76 -20.19
N LEU A 101 4.21 -9.08 -19.69
CA LEU A 101 3.95 -8.92 -18.26
C LEU A 101 3.68 -10.30 -17.60
N PRO A 102 4.45 -10.74 -16.59
CA PRO A 102 4.19 -12.01 -15.92
C PRO A 102 2.83 -11.99 -15.19
N ALA A 103 2.19 -13.16 -15.11
CA ALA A 103 0.91 -13.32 -14.43
C ALA A 103 0.96 -12.87 -12.95
N CYS A 104 -0.17 -12.39 -12.44
CA CYS A 104 -0.30 -12.06 -11.02
C CYS A 104 -0.24 -13.36 -10.19
N PRO A 105 0.61 -13.44 -9.14
CA PRO A 105 0.63 -14.58 -8.23
C PRO A 105 -0.75 -14.86 -7.61
N PRO A 106 -1.11 -16.13 -7.37
CA PRO A 106 -2.47 -16.51 -6.95
C PRO A 106 -2.85 -16.01 -5.56
N ASP A 107 -1.86 -15.80 -4.69
CA ASP A 107 -1.98 -15.22 -3.35
C ASP A 107 -1.89 -13.67 -3.35
N MET A 108 -1.93 -13.04 -4.52
CA MET A 108 -1.91 -11.58 -4.68
C MET A 108 -3.12 -11.10 -5.51
N SER A 109 -3.60 -9.89 -5.21
CA SER A 109 -4.63 -9.23 -6.03
C SER A 109 -4.00 -8.40 -7.16
N GLU A 110 -4.57 -8.46 -8.35
CA GLU A 110 -4.10 -7.73 -9.55
C GLU A 110 -3.85 -6.21 -9.30
N PRO A 111 -4.70 -5.47 -8.55
CA PRO A 111 -4.41 -4.06 -8.22
C PRO A 111 -3.15 -3.88 -7.36
N HIS A 112 -2.88 -4.82 -6.44
CA HIS A 112 -1.67 -4.80 -5.62
C HIS A 112 -0.44 -5.17 -6.43
N TYR A 113 -0.53 -6.20 -7.28
CA TYR A 113 0.55 -6.64 -8.17
C TYR A 113 0.97 -5.52 -9.13
N LEU A 114 0.00 -4.89 -9.81
CA LEU A 114 0.27 -3.76 -10.70
C LEU A 114 0.83 -2.55 -9.94
N ALA A 115 0.32 -2.25 -8.74
CA ALA A 115 0.89 -1.19 -7.90
C ALA A 115 2.34 -1.49 -7.47
N LEU A 116 2.64 -2.73 -7.09
CA LEU A 116 3.99 -3.18 -6.72
C LEU A 116 4.99 -2.96 -7.86
N LEU A 117 4.61 -3.32 -9.09
CA LEU A 117 5.47 -3.19 -10.29
C LEU A 117 5.61 -1.74 -10.78
N PHE A 118 4.50 -1.06 -11.03
CA PHE A 118 4.46 0.19 -11.80
C PHE A 118 4.36 1.47 -10.95
N ALA A 119 3.88 1.37 -9.70
CA ALA A 119 3.89 2.51 -8.78
C ALA A 119 5.27 2.69 -8.12
N ARG A 120 5.49 3.87 -7.52
CA ARG A 120 6.79 4.26 -6.93
C ARG A 120 6.74 4.45 -5.41
N ASP A 121 5.55 4.31 -4.82
CA ASP A 121 5.28 4.41 -3.39
C ASP A 121 5.69 3.16 -2.61
N CYS A 122 6.10 3.40 -1.37
CA CYS A 122 6.47 2.36 -0.43
C CYS A 122 5.21 1.61 0.05
N THR A 123 5.08 0.30 -0.23
CA THR A 123 3.94 -0.53 0.20
C THR A 123 3.76 -0.52 1.73
N GLY A 124 4.82 -0.31 2.49
CA GLY A 124 4.81 -0.26 3.96
C GLY A 124 4.45 1.10 4.60
N CYS A 125 4.34 2.19 3.84
CA CYS A 125 4.02 3.53 4.38
C CYS A 125 3.41 4.56 3.40
N GLY A 126 3.12 4.19 2.14
CA GLY A 126 2.51 5.06 1.11
C GLY A 126 3.40 6.18 0.54
N ARG A 127 4.60 6.44 1.09
CA ARG A 127 5.45 7.56 0.65
C ARG A 127 6.06 7.29 -0.75
N PRO A 128 6.04 8.25 -1.69
CA PRO A 128 6.45 8.07 -3.10
C PRO A 128 7.98 8.14 -3.36
N ILE A 129 8.82 8.10 -2.33
CA ILE A 129 10.24 8.46 -2.41
C ILE A 129 11.15 7.27 -2.07
N GLY A 130 12.15 7.03 -2.92
CA GLY A 130 13.30 6.16 -2.62
C GLY A 130 12.97 4.69 -2.35
N ALA A 131 11.82 4.19 -2.83
CA ALA A 131 11.33 2.87 -2.49
C ALA A 131 11.83 1.78 -3.46
N ARG A 132 12.76 0.95 -2.98
CA ARG A 132 13.32 -0.20 -3.71
C ARG A 132 12.28 -1.33 -3.78
N LEU A 133 12.13 -1.92 -4.97
CA LEU A 133 11.40 -3.16 -5.16
C LEU A 133 12.28 -4.34 -4.68
N TYR A 134 11.66 -5.26 -3.96
CA TYR A 134 12.20 -6.56 -3.57
C TYR A 134 11.24 -7.61 -4.15
N GLU A 135 11.52 -8.09 -5.36
CA GLU A 135 10.59 -8.96 -6.09
C GLU A 135 10.38 -10.29 -5.35
N ASP A 136 11.45 -10.86 -4.77
CA ASP A 136 11.41 -12.12 -4.01
C ASP A 136 10.58 -11.99 -2.72
N LEU A 137 10.56 -10.80 -2.12
CA LEU A 137 9.73 -10.49 -0.96
C LEU A 137 8.35 -9.95 -1.35
N ARG A 138 8.12 -9.69 -2.64
CA ARG A 138 6.94 -9.04 -3.21
C ARG A 138 6.53 -7.71 -2.53
N VAL A 139 7.52 -6.91 -2.10
CA VAL A 139 7.30 -5.61 -1.44
C VAL A 139 8.17 -4.50 -2.02
N ARG A 140 7.70 -3.25 -1.90
CA ARG A 140 8.45 -2.06 -2.30
C ARG A 140 8.68 -1.18 -1.07
N TYR A 141 9.92 -1.10 -0.57
CA TYR A 141 10.23 -0.39 0.67
C TYR A 141 11.23 0.75 0.48
N CYS A 142 10.91 1.91 1.05
CA CYS A 142 11.87 2.99 1.30
C CYS A 142 12.81 2.61 2.45
N ILE A 143 13.91 3.36 2.62
CA ILE A 143 14.99 3.04 3.59
C ILE A 143 14.45 2.82 5.02
N SER A 144 13.52 3.65 5.50
CA SER A 144 12.96 3.49 6.85
C SER A 144 12.08 2.24 6.99
N CYS A 145 11.27 1.90 5.98
CA CYS A 145 10.49 0.66 5.98
C CYS A 145 11.36 -0.57 5.81
N ARG A 146 12.44 -0.51 5.01
CA ARG A 146 13.44 -1.57 4.89
C ARG A 146 14.06 -1.86 6.27
N ASN A 147 14.56 -0.83 6.94
CA ASN A 147 15.25 -0.97 8.23
C ASN A 147 14.35 -1.38 9.41
N SER A 148 13.02 -1.32 9.26
CA SER A 148 12.05 -1.65 10.33
C SER A 148 11.18 -2.88 10.05
N ARG A 149 10.97 -3.24 8.77
CA ARG A 149 10.13 -4.37 8.35
C ARG A 149 10.92 -5.55 7.77
N LEU A 150 12.20 -5.38 7.45
CA LEU A 150 13.07 -6.48 7.00
C LEU A 150 14.09 -6.83 8.09
N VAL A 151 14.42 -8.11 8.18
CA VAL A 151 15.58 -8.62 8.92
C VAL A 151 16.63 -9.11 7.94
N VAL A 152 17.91 -9.02 8.34
CA VAL A 152 18.98 -9.76 7.68
C VAL A 152 18.90 -11.21 8.16
N LEU A 153 18.97 -12.17 7.23
CA LEU A 153 19.16 -13.57 7.59
C LEU A 153 20.65 -13.84 7.85
N ALA A 154 20.93 -14.63 8.89
CA ALA A 154 22.25 -15.12 9.23
C ALA A 154 22.28 -16.62 8.94
N HIS A 155 23.44 -17.11 8.47
CA HIS A 155 23.64 -18.20 7.51
C HIS A 155 23.24 -19.65 7.93
N GLU A 156 22.21 -19.79 8.77
CA GLU A 156 21.62 -21.02 9.32
C GLU A 156 20.78 -21.75 8.25
N MET A 157 21.47 -22.50 7.40
CA MET A 157 20.95 -23.05 6.13
C MET A 157 19.60 -23.77 6.21
N GLU A 158 19.31 -24.54 7.26
CA GLU A 158 18.03 -25.27 7.43
C GLU A 158 16.81 -24.34 7.52
N VAL A 159 16.96 -23.19 8.19
CA VAL A 159 15.83 -22.30 8.48
C VAL A 159 15.68 -21.26 7.37
N GLU A 160 16.80 -20.82 6.79
CA GLU A 160 16.83 -19.85 5.69
C GLU A 160 16.17 -20.37 4.40
N VAL A 161 16.24 -21.68 4.10
CA VAL A 161 15.62 -22.26 2.89
C VAL A 161 14.08 -22.23 2.94
N LEU A 162 13.49 -22.18 4.14
CA LEU A 162 12.04 -22.12 4.35
C LEU A 162 11.49 -20.67 4.28
N ILE A 163 12.36 -19.67 4.27
CA ILE A 163 12.01 -18.25 4.37
C ILE A 163 12.21 -17.56 3.01
N PRO A 164 11.17 -16.91 2.44
CA PRO A 164 11.33 -16.08 1.26
C PRO A 164 12.35 -14.96 1.51
N GLN A 165 13.37 -14.88 0.66
CA GLN A 165 14.52 -14.00 0.86
C GLN A 165 14.96 -13.31 -0.44
N SER A 166 15.36 -12.05 -0.33
CA SER A 166 15.88 -11.24 -1.45
C SER A 166 17.33 -10.85 -1.20
N VAL A 167 18.17 -11.05 -2.22
CA VAL A 167 19.61 -10.83 -2.14
C VAL A 167 19.96 -9.39 -2.52
N LEU A 168 20.71 -8.70 -1.66
CA LEU A 168 21.35 -7.44 -1.97
C LEU A 168 22.87 -7.61 -1.97
N LEU A 169 23.47 -7.58 -3.17
CA LEU A 169 24.91 -7.33 -3.30
C LEU A 169 25.16 -5.86 -2.96
N LEU A 170 25.82 -5.60 -1.82
CA LEU A 170 26.26 -4.25 -1.48
C LEU A 170 27.45 -3.88 -2.36
N LYS A 171 27.36 -2.72 -3.03
CA LYS A 171 28.52 -2.09 -3.70
C LYS A 171 29.44 -1.48 -2.64
N ILE A 172 30.21 -2.34 -1.99
CA ILE A 172 31.41 -1.98 -1.23
C ILE A 172 32.60 -2.21 -2.18
N GLU A 173 33.67 -1.44 -2.03
CA GLU A 173 34.93 -1.58 -2.79
C GLU A 173 35.75 -2.79 -2.30
N SER A 174 35.06 -3.91 -2.06
CA SER A 174 35.63 -5.20 -1.70
C SER A 174 35.73 -6.08 -2.95
N ILE A 175 36.86 -6.76 -3.11
CA ILE A 175 37.08 -7.80 -4.13
C ILE A 175 36.00 -8.89 -4.05
N PHE A 176 35.43 -9.13 -2.85
CA PHE A 176 34.36 -10.08 -2.60
C PHE A 176 33.14 -9.38 -1.97
N PRO A 177 32.19 -8.86 -2.77
CA PRO A 177 30.98 -8.23 -2.25
C PRO A 177 30.09 -9.27 -1.56
N ARG A 178 30.06 -9.27 -0.23
CA ARG A 178 29.24 -10.21 0.55
C ARG A 178 27.75 -10.00 0.24
N PRO A 179 27.00 -11.06 -0.15
CA PRO A 179 25.56 -10.96 -0.32
C PRO A 179 24.88 -10.75 1.03
N VAL A 180 23.96 -9.80 1.10
CA VAL A 180 23.10 -9.60 2.27
C VAL A 180 21.71 -10.12 1.93
N PHE A 181 21.28 -11.17 2.62
CA PHE A 181 19.97 -11.79 2.46
C PHE A 181 18.96 -11.09 3.37
N TYR A 182 17.90 -10.55 2.79
CA TYR A 182 16.81 -9.90 3.52
C TYR A 182 15.53 -10.75 3.47
N ALA A 183 14.86 -10.90 4.61
CA ALA A 183 13.51 -11.45 4.72
C ALA A 183 12.55 -10.44 5.35
N ILE A 184 11.24 -10.58 5.12
CA ILE A 184 10.24 -9.82 5.87
C ILE A 184 10.26 -10.32 7.33
N LYS A 185 10.37 -9.40 8.29
CA LYS A 185 10.53 -9.71 9.72
C LYS A 185 9.43 -10.64 10.23
N GLU A 186 8.18 -10.21 10.07
CA GLU A 186 6.97 -10.89 10.51
C GLU A 186 6.80 -12.28 9.87
N GLU A 187 7.06 -12.39 8.56
CA GLU A 187 7.04 -13.66 7.82
C GLU A 187 8.11 -14.63 8.35
N ALA A 188 9.34 -14.16 8.56
CA ALA A 188 10.44 -14.95 9.09
C ALA A 188 10.29 -15.31 10.58
N GLU A 189 9.59 -14.50 11.37
CA GLU A 189 9.25 -14.81 12.77
C GLU A 189 8.15 -15.88 12.84
N ASN A 190 7.09 -15.74 12.03
CA ASN A 190 6.01 -16.73 11.94
C ASN A 190 6.50 -18.11 11.46
N ILE A 191 7.39 -18.15 10.46
CA ILE A 191 7.98 -19.41 9.97
C ILE A 191 8.86 -20.06 11.04
N ARG A 192 9.70 -19.30 11.76
CA ARG A 192 10.51 -19.84 12.87
C ARG A 192 9.67 -20.36 14.03
N ASN A 193 8.60 -19.64 14.38
CA ASN A 193 7.67 -20.07 15.43
C ASN A 193 6.98 -21.37 15.02
N LYS A 194 6.48 -21.47 13.78
CA LYS A 194 5.79 -22.69 13.32
C LYS A 194 6.72 -23.92 13.23
N LEU A 195 7.96 -23.72 12.79
CA LEU A 195 9.00 -24.75 12.81
C LEU A 195 9.26 -25.25 14.25
N ARG A 196 9.30 -24.33 15.23
CA ARG A 196 9.47 -24.68 16.65
C ARG A 196 8.27 -25.45 17.21
N GLU A 197 7.04 -25.03 16.90
CA GLU A 197 5.82 -25.77 17.28
C GLU A 197 5.86 -27.21 16.79
N LEU A 198 6.17 -27.43 15.49
CA LEU A 198 6.21 -28.76 14.89
C LEU A 198 7.34 -29.63 15.46
N ARG A 199 8.54 -29.06 15.65
CA ARG A 199 9.66 -29.75 16.33
C ARG A 199 9.31 -30.12 17.78
N ASN A 200 8.59 -29.26 18.51
CA ASN A 200 8.16 -29.53 19.89
C ASN A 200 7.01 -30.55 19.98
N ALA A 201 6.21 -30.71 18.93
CA ALA A 201 5.11 -31.68 18.88
C ALA A 201 5.57 -33.13 18.63
N GLY A 202 6.79 -33.33 18.11
CA GLY A 202 7.37 -34.65 17.84
C GLY A 202 6.79 -35.41 16.63
N ASP A 203 5.78 -34.86 15.95
CA ASP A 203 5.26 -35.43 14.71
C ASP A 203 6.17 -35.07 13.52
N ASN A 204 7.18 -35.93 13.30
CA ASN A 204 8.09 -35.83 12.17
C ASN A 204 7.37 -35.84 10.82
N ARG A 205 6.23 -36.54 10.69
CA ARG A 205 5.49 -36.62 9.42
C ARG A 205 4.79 -35.30 9.09
N ALA A 206 4.20 -34.65 10.09
CA ALA A 206 3.63 -33.31 9.94
C ALA A 206 4.73 -32.25 9.72
N LEU A 207 5.88 -32.38 10.39
CA LEU A 207 7.04 -31.53 10.19
C LEU A 207 7.57 -31.63 8.75
N ASP A 208 7.84 -32.85 8.25
CA ASP A 208 8.37 -33.08 6.91
C ASP A 208 7.39 -32.61 5.82
N ALA A 209 6.09 -32.88 5.99
CA ALA A 209 5.06 -32.40 5.04
C ALA A 209 5.05 -30.87 4.94
N TRP A 210 5.08 -30.18 6.09
CA TRP A 210 5.13 -28.71 6.14
C TRP A 210 6.46 -28.15 5.60
N VAL A 211 7.60 -28.78 5.90
CA VAL A 211 8.91 -28.38 5.37
C VAL A 211 8.92 -28.45 3.83
N ASN A 212 8.41 -29.54 3.25
CA ASN A 212 8.35 -29.68 1.79
C ASN A 212 7.40 -28.66 1.13
N GLU A 213 6.22 -28.42 1.72
CA GLU A 213 5.29 -27.35 1.29
C GLU A 213 5.98 -25.97 1.34
N ARG A 214 6.68 -25.66 2.44
CA ARG A 214 7.42 -24.40 2.62
C ARG A 214 8.49 -24.20 1.55
N VAL A 215 9.28 -25.24 1.23
CA VAL A 215 10.32 -25.19 0.19
C VAL A 215 9.72 -24.87 -1.17
N GLU A 216 8.63 -25.52 -1.58
CA GLU A 216 8.01 -25.28 -2.89
C GLU A 216 7.32 -23.91 -3.00
N VAL A 217 6.80 -23.36 -1.89
CA VAL A 217 6.35 -21.95 -1.86
C VAL A 217 7.51 -20.97 -2.05
N VAL A 218 8.67 -21.20 -1.41
CA VAL A 218 9.87 -20.37 -1.62
C VAL A 218 10.39 -20.51 -3.06
N ARG A 219 10.40 -21.73 -3.61
CA ARG A 219 10.79 -22.03 -5.00
C ARG A 219 9.92 -21.29 -6.01
N THR A 220 8.60 -21.38 -5.85
CA THR A 220 7.61 -20.70 -6.70
C THR A 220 7.81 -19.19 -6.67
N ARG A 221 7.87 -18.59 -5.48
CA ARG A 221 8.06 -17.13 -5.30
C ARG A 221 9.40 -16.63 -5.85
N LYS A 222 10.45 -17.45 -5.83
CA LYS A 222 11.76 -17.16 -6.46
C LYS A 222 11.71 -17.25 -8.00
N ALA A 223 10.94 -18.19 -8.57
CA ALA A 223 10.71 -18.26 -10.01
C ALA A 223 9.89 -17.05 -10.51
N GLU A 224 8.79 -16.72 -9.85
CA GLU A 224 8.00 -15.50 -10.09
C GLU A 224 8.86 -14.24 -10.05
N ALA A 225 9.65 -14.06 -8.97
CA ALA A 225 10.54 -12.92 -8.82
C ALA A 225 11.59 -12.83 -9.93
N THR A 226 12.04 -13.97 -10.46
CA THR A 226 12.96 -14.02 -11.61
C THR A 226 12.26 -13.56 -12.90
N MET A 227 11.03 -14.04 -13.17
CA MET A 227 10.23 -13.56 -14.31
C MET A 227 9.97 -12.04 -14.22
N ILE A 228 9.61 -11.55 -13.04
CA ILE A 228 9.39 -10.12 -12.77
C ILE A 228 10.67 -9.31 -12.99
N LYS A 229 11.83 -9.77 -12.50
CA LYS A 229 13.13 -9.11 -12.69
C LYS A 229 13.50 -9.01 -14.17
N THR A 230 13.33 -10.09 -14.93
CA THR A 230 13.60 -10.14 -16.38
C THR A 230 12.69 -9.19 -17.15
N PHE A 231 11.36 -9.26 -16.92
CA PHE A 231 10.39 -8.35 -17.52
C PHE A 231 10.68 -6.87 -17.19
N LEU A 232 10.91 -6.55 -15.91
CA LEU A 232 11.22 -5.17 -15.50
C LEU A 232 12.59 -4.69 -16.02
N HIS A 233 13.49 -5.58 -16.43
CA HIS A 233 14.72 -5.21 -17.09
C HIS A 233 14.44 -4.82 -18.55
N SER A 234 13.81 -5.69 -19.35
CA SER A 234 13.50 -5.40 -20.76
C SER A 234 12.55 -4.21 -20.92
N TRP A 235 11.44 -4.18 -20.18
CA TRP A 235 10.43 -3.11 -20.24
C TRP A 235 11.02 -1.72 -19.95
N ARG A 236 11.99 -1.62 -19.03
CA ARG A 236 12.68 -0.35 -18.72
C ARG A 236 13.65 0.11 -19.81
N HIS A 237 14.13 -0.78 -20.67
CA HIS A 237 14.95 -0.41 -21.83
C HIS A 237 14.07 0.01 -23.01
N SER A 238 13.02 -0.76 -23.34
CA SER A 238 12.04 -0.37 -24.38
C SER A 238 11.40 0.99 -24.08
N SER A 239 10.96 1.20 -22.83
CA SER A 239 10.40 2.48 -22.38
C SER A 239 11.36 3.67 -22.49
N LYS A 240 12.68 3.44 -22.48
CA LYS A 240 13.71 4.49 -22.70
C LYS A 240 14.00 4.71 -24.18
N ALA A 241 13.88 3.67 -25.00
CA ALA A 241 14.06 3.72 -26.45
C ALA A 241 12.91 4.41 -27.19
N GLY A 242 11.90 4.94 -26.48
CA GLY A 242 10.74 5.63 -27.05
C GLY A 242 9.62 4.70 -27.52
N LEU A 243 9.85 3.37 -27.51
CA LEU A 243 8.84 2.35 -27.76
C LEU A 243 7.84 2.35 -26.60
N ARG A 244 6.71 3.01 -26.82
CA ARG A 244 5.56 3.01 -25.89
C ARG A 244 4.64 1.85 -26.26
N HIS A 245 4.46 0.97 -25.28
CA HIS A 245 3.31 0.08 -25.14
C HIS A 245 2.44 0.72 -24.05
#